data_AF-A0A915UAV2-F1
#
_entry.id   AF-A0A915UAV2-F1
#
_cell.length_a   1.000
_cell.length_b   1.000
_cell.length_c   1.000
_cell.angle_alpha   90.00
_cell.angle_beta   90.00
_cell.angle_gamma   90.00
#
_symmetry.space_group_name_H-M   'P 1'
#
loop_
_entity.id
_entity.type
_entity.pdbx_description
1 polymer ?
#
loop_
_entity_poly.entity_id
_entity_poly.type
_entity_poly.pdbx_seq_one_letter_code
_entity_poly.pdbx_strand_id
1 'polypeptide(L)' 'MEILACGTCLDFYELKAAIKVGAISNMYDIMQSMASASKVVSPY' A
#
# COMPACT_ATOMS: atom_id res chain seq x y z
N MET A 1 -6.22 8.48 8.99
CA MET A 1 -5.99 8.43 7.54
C MET A 1 -4.56 7.97 7.35
N GLU A 2 -4.39 6.79 6.76
CA GLU A 2 -3.08 6.17 6.56
C GLU A 2 -2.89 5.88 5.07
N ILE A 3 -1.69 6.15 4.55
CA ILE A 3 -1.30 5.85 3.17
C ILE A 3 -0.28 4.72 3.25
N LEU A 4 -0.63 3.55 2.73
CA LEU A 4 0.20 2.36 2.79
C LEU A 4 0.68 2.00 1.39
N ALA A 5 1.98 1.74 1.26
CA ALA A 5 2.58 1.26 0.02
C ALA A 5 3.29 -0.07 0.28
N CYS A 6 3.04 -1.08 -0.56
CA CYS A 6 3.66 -2.40 -0.41
C CYS A 6 5.17 -2.32 -0.68
N GLY A 7 5.99 -2.67 0.31
CA GLY A 7 7.44 -2.63 0.23
C GLY A 7 7.99 -3.48 -0.92
N THR A 8 7.51 -4.71 -1.10
CA THR A 8 7.93 -5.59 -2.20
C THR A 8 7.65 -5.00 -3.58
N CYS A 9 6.50 -4.31 -3.74
CA CYS A 9 6.18 -3.62 -4.99
C CYS A 9 7.10 -2.41 -5.20
N LEU A 10 7.34 -1.61 -4.16
CA LEU A 10 8.26 -0.48 -4.23
C LEU A 10 9.69 -0.91 -4.55
N ASP A 11 10.14 -2.03 -3.99
CA ASP A 11 11.44 -2.63 -4.31
C ASP A 11 11.48 -3.10 -5.78
N PHE A 12 10.43 -3.77 -6.26
CA PHE A 12 10.32 -4.20 -7.67
C PHE A 12 10.37 -3.04 -8.66
N TYR A 13 9.74 -1.91 -8.34
CA TYR A 13 9.74 -0.72 -9.20
C TYR A 13 10.93 0.23 -8.93
N GLU A 14 11.82 -0.09 -8.00
CA GLU A 14 12.93 0.79 -7.58
C GLU A 14 12.46 2.16 -7.07
N LEU A 15 11.24 2.24 -6.53
CA LEU A 15 10.58 3.48 -6.08
C LEU A 15 10.67 3.71 -4.58
N LYS A 16 11.30 2.81 -3.82
CA LYS A 16 11.33 2.88 -2.35
C LYS A 16 11.91 4.19 -1.81
N ALA A 17 12.96 4.71 -2.46
CA ALA A 17 13.57 5.99 -2.11
C ALA A 17 12.78 7.23 -2.59
N ALA A 18 11.81 7.04 -3.49
CA ALA A 18 10.97 8.12 -4.03
C ALA A 18 9.76 8.44 -3.14
N ILE A 19 9.48 7.63 -2.12
CA ILE A 19 8.37 7.83 -1.19
C ILE A 19 8.64 9.07 -0.32
N LYS A 20 7.75 10.05 -0.43
CA LYS A 20 7.79 11.30 0.38
C LYS A 20 6.70 11.36 1.45
N VAL A 21 5.66 10.53 1.33
CA VAL A 21 4.47 10.52 2.20
C VAL A 21 3.95 9.10 2.38
N GLY A 22 3.31 8.83 3.51
CA GLY A 22 2.80 7.50 3.85
C GLY A 22 3.86 6.61 4.47
N ALA A 23 3.49 5.34 4.68
CA ALA A 23 4.33 4.32 5.27
C ALA A 23 4.53 3.15 4.32
N ILE A 24 5.74 2.59 4.33
CA ILE A 24 6.03 1.32 3.67
C ILE A 24 5.45 0.22 4.55
N SER A 25 4.60 -0.61 3.96
CA SER A 25 3.92 -1.74 4.58
C SER A 25 4.22 -3.03 3.79
N ASN A 26 3.41 -4.05 3.95
CA ASN A 26 3.47 -5.31 3.22
C ASN A 26 2.08 -5.66 2.65
N MET A 27 2.04 -6.69 1.80
CA MET A 27 0.80 -7.09 1.14
C MET A 27 -0.26 -7.66 2.10
N TYR A 28 0.14 -8.27 3.22
CA TYR A 28 -0.78 -8.90 4.16
C TYR A 28 -1.60 -7.85 4.92
N ASP A 29 -0.95 -6.81 5.43
CA ASP A 29 -1.62 -5.72 6.16
C ASP A 29 -2.57 -4.93 5.23
N ILE A 30 -2.15 -4.70 3.98
CA ILE A 30 -2.97 -4.04 2.96
C ILE A 30 -4.18 -4.89 2.63
N MET A 31 -4.00 -6.20 2.37
CA MET A 31 -5.10 -7.12 2.11
C MET A 31 -6.08 -7.20 3.28
N GLN A 32 -5.59 -7.27 4.53
CA GLN A 32 -6.44 -7.29 5.71
C GLN A 32 -7.26 -5.99 5.84
N SER A 33 -6.64 -4.84 5.58
CA SER A 33 -7.31 -3.54 5.56
C SER A 33 -8.40 -3.48 4.48
N MET A 34 -8.11 -3.98 3.28
CA MET A 34 -9.07 -4.06 2.18
C MET A 34 -10.23 -5.01 2.50
N ALA A 35 -9.94 -6.19 3.06
CA ALA A 35 -10.94 -7.19 3.41
C ALA A 35 -11.87 -6.72 4.54
N SER A 36 -11.36 -5.89 5.46
CA SER A 36 -12.13 -5.32 6.57
C SER A 36 -12.90 -4.05 6.17
N ALA A 37 -12.63 -3.47 5.00
CA ALA A 37 -13.25 -2.25 4.55
C ALA A 37 -14.70 -2.51 4.10
N SER A 38 -15.64 -1.66 4.53
CA SER A 38 -17.04 -1.75 4.08
C SER A 38 -17.21 -1.46 2.59
N LYS A 39 -16.25 -0.75 1.98
CA LYS A 39 -16.23 -0.44 0.55
C LYS A 39 -14.79 -0.28 0.09
N VAL A 40 -14.43 -0.98 -0.98
CA VAL A 40 -13.17 -0.78 -1.71
C VAL A 40 -13.49 -0.02 -2.99
N VAL A 41 -12.80 1.10 -3.22
CA VAL A 41 -12.88 1.85 -4.48
C VAL A 41 -11.58 1.62 -5.22
N SER A 42 -11.70 1.10 -6.43
CA SER A 42 -10.57 0.89 -7.33
C SER A 42 -10.64 1.87 -8.50
N PRO A 43 -9.53 2.51 -8.90
CA PRO A 43 -9.51 3.41 -10.05
C PRO A 43 -9.51 2.70 -11.42
N TYR A 44 -9.61 1.36 -11.45
CA TYR A 44 -9.75 0.55 -12.66
C TYR A 44 -11.19 0.03 -12.83
#